data_AF-A0A4Q3UT75-F1
#
_entry.id   AF-A0A4Q3UT75-F1
#
_cell.length_a   1.000
_cell.length_b   1.000
_cell.length_c   1.000
_cell.angle_alpha   90.00
_cell.angle_beta   90.00
_cell.angle_gamma   90.00
#
_symmetry.space_group_name_H-M   'P 1'
#
loop_
_entity.id
_entity.type
_entity.pdbx_description
1 polymer ?
#
loop_
_entity_poly.entity_id
_entity_poly.type
_entity_poly.pdbx_seq_one_letter_code
_entity_poly.pdbx_strand_id
1 'polypeptide(L)'
;MIRRLFTCMVLAALVASASAQTAPPPQPEALVFYAGQPGRLTQDRDRLGGNPFASALVEVLAKQPSNLDEFTSSLAAANARHSGGWQQLQFPKKLPKWKMDQPAGKRVALILINADYSKTDGVYSLPGAAFDAKRIPAALQKAGFETTLVLDANADEAREAMAAFSKLSETAEASVIYVGGHGMQHKRTVYWMSGDYPERNAKWLDSHAIKLDEIGRVGHAQAVNLVLYASCRDDPFS
;
A
#
# COMPACT_ATOMS: atom_id res chain seq x y z
N MET A 1 -5.84 49.07 75.90
CA MET A 1 -4.86 49.22 74.79
C MET A 1 -4.58 47.85 74.20
N ILE A 2 -5.18 47.52 73.05
CA ILE A 2 -5.21 46.17 72.48
C ILE A 2 -4.06 46.03 71.45
N ARG A 3 -3.13 45.10 71.69
CA ARG A 3 -2.06 44.71 70.76
C ARG A 3 -2.64 43.86 69.62
N ARG A 4 -2.42 44.25 68.36
CA ARG A 4 -2.71 43.42 67.18
C ARG A 4 -1.43 42.69 66.74
N LEU A 5 -1.47 41.37 66.74
CA LEU A 5 -0.46 40.50 66.12
C LEU A 5 -0.63 40.54 64.59
N PHE A 6 0.46 40.72 63.87
CA PHE A 6 0.56 40.48 62.43
C PHE A 6 1.09 39.08 62.19
N THR A 7 0.29 38.23 61.55
CA THR A 7 0.70 36.89 61.10
C THR A 7 1.12 36.99 59.63
N CYS A 8 2.42 36.86 59.35
CA CYS A 8 2.94 36.69 58.00
C CYS A 8 2.65 35.28 57.51
N MET A 9 1.85 35.16 56.45
CA MET A 9 1.59 33.91 55.75
C MET A 9 2.54 33.82 54.55
N VAL A 10 3.52 32.91 54.62
CA VAL A 10 4.44 32.62 53.50
C VAL A 10 3.74 31.65 52.55
N LEU A 11 3.45 32.10 51.32
CA LEU A 11 2.98 31.23 50.25
C LEU A 11 4.19 30.54 49.59
N ALA A 12 4.29 29.22 49.71
CA ALA A 12 5.22 28.42 48.92
C ALA A 12 4.61 28.13 47.54
N ALA A 13 5.24 28.62 46.47
CA ALA A 13 4.86 28.31 45.10
C ALA A 13 5.49 26.97 44.67
N LEU A 14 4.66 25.93 44.54
CA LEU A 14 5.03 24.67 43.90
C LEU A 14 5.05 24.88 42.38
N VAL A 15 6.24 24.84 41.78
CA VAL A 15 6.41 24.85 40.32
C VAL A 15 6.30 23.40 39.83
N ALA A 16 5.15 23.03 39.28
CA ALA A 16 4.98 21.76 38.59
C ALA A 16 5.63 21.85 37.20
N SER A 17 6.72 21.11 36.99
CA SER A 17 7.34 20.91 35.69
C SER A 17 6.48 19.95 34.86
N ALA A 18 5.63 20.51 33.99
CA ALA A 18 4.94 19.75 32.96
C ALA A 18 5.93 19.35 31.86
N SER A 19 6.35 18.09 31.82
CA SER A 19 7.04 17.52 30.68
C SER A 19 6.06 17.43 29.51
N ALA A 20 6.18 18.34 28.54
CA ALA A 20 5.45 18.25 27.28
C ALA A 20 5.93 17.01 26.53
N GLN A 21 5.11 15.94 26.51
CA GLN A 21 5.26 14.86 25.54
C GLN A 21 4.99 15.45 24.16
N THR A 22 6.07 15.65 23.39
CA THR A 22 5.98 16.01 21.99
C THR A 22 5.30 14.86 21.24
N ALA A 23 4.18 15.15 20.57
CA ALA A 23 3.52 14.18 19.71
C ALA A 23 4.54 13.67 18.66
N PRO A 24 4.48 12.37 18.29
CA PRO A 24 5.31 11.86 17.21
C PRO A 24 5.09 12.69 15.93
N PRO A 25 6.14 12.90 15.12
CA PRO A 25 6.00 13.61 13.86
C PRO A 25 4.93 12.95 12.98
N PRO A 26 4.19 13.74 12.18
CA PRO A 26 3.18 13.19 11.27
C PRO A 26 3.84 12.23 10.29
N GLN A 27 3.22 11.07 10.11
CA GLN A 27 3.73 10.05 9.21
C GLN A 27 3.51 10.42 7.75
N PRO A 28 4.38 9.97 6.83
CA PRO A 28 4.26 10.27 5.42
C PRO A 28 3.00 9.62 4.82
N GLU A 29 2.29 10.38 3.99
CA GLU A 29 1.18 9.88 3.17
C GLU A 29 1.66 8.77 2.22
N ALA A 30 0.77 7.83 1.90
CA ALA A 30 1.07 6.75 0.97
C ALA A 30 1.33 7.25 -0.46
N LEU A 31 2.46 6.83 -1.02
CA LEU A 31 2.83 7.05 -2.40
C LEU A 31 2.25 5.92 -3.27
N VAL A 32 1.23 6.25 -4.07
CA VAL A 32 0.51 5.25 -4.87
C VAL A 32 1.05 5.18 -6.30
N PHE A 33 1.43 3.98 -6.71
CA PHE A 33 1.86 3.60 -8.05
C PHE A 33 0.79 2.71 -8.67
N TYR A 34 0.26 3.12 -9.82
CA TYR A 34 -0.72 2.34 -10.57
C TYR A 34 -0.06 1.77 -11.82
N ALA A 35 -0.20 0.47 -12.02
CA ALA A 35 0.27 -0.24 -13.22
C ALA A 35 -0.25 0.40 -14.52
N GLY A 36 -1.49 0.88 -14.52
CA GLY A 36 -2.15 1.52 -15.66
C GLY A 36 -2.77 2.88 -15.36
N GLN A 37 -3.14 3.57 -16.44
CA GLN A 37 -3.84 4.86 -16.39
C GLN A 37 -5.31 4.69 -15.99
N PRO A 38 -5.98 5.75 -15.48
CA PRO A 38 -7.42 5.75 -15.26
C PRO A 38 -8.19 5.29 -16.51
N GLY A 39 -9.22 4.47 -16.33
CA GLY A 39 -10.07 3.97 -17.41
C GLY A 39 -9.44 2.89 -18.28
N ARG A 40 -8.31 2.29 -17.87
CA ARG A 40 -7.59 1.27 -18.66
C ARG A 40 -7.51 -0.06 -17.93
N LEU A 41 -7.57 -1.12 -18.72
CA LEU A 41 -7.29 -2.49 -18.30
C LEU A 41 -5.78 -2.71 -18.14
N THR A 42 -5.39 -3.57 -17.20
CA THR A 42 -4.06 -4.16 -17.11
C THR A 42 -4.07 -5.58 -17.68
N GLN A 43 -2.90 -6.10 -18.06
CA GLN A 43 -2.76 -7.48 -18.54
C GLN A 43 -2.53 -8.40 -17.34
N ASP A 44 -3.22 -9.54 -17.32
CA ASP A 44 -2.96 -10.58 -16.32
C ASP A 44 -1.58 -11.24 -16.54
N ARG A 45 -1.15 -11.39 -17.81
CA ARG A 45 0.06 -12.16 -18.16
C ARG A 45 0.92 -11.46 -19.20
N ASP A 46 2.21 -11.42 -18.93
CA ASP A 46 3.28 -11.17 -19.88
C ASP A 46 3.95 -12.49 -20.32
N ARG A 47 5.11 -12.39 -20.98
CA ARG A 47 5.92 -13.55 -21.41
C ARG A 47 6.50 -14.38 -20.26
N LEU A 48 6.62 -13.78 -19.07
CA LEU A 48 7.10 -14.47 -17.88
C LEU A 48 5.96 -15.17 -17.13
N GLY A 49 4.72 -14.88 -17.49
CA GLY A 49 3.55 -15.66 -17.10
C GLY A 49 2.65 -14.98 -16.07
N GLY A 50 3.00 -13.78 -15.59
CA GLY A 50 2.18 -13.01 -14.65
C GLY A 50 2.07 -11.54 -15.05
N ASN A 51 1.54 -10.67 -14.18
CA ASN A 51 1.22 -9.31 -14.58
C ASN A 51 2.49 -8.55 -15.02
N PRO A 52 2.47 -7.75 -16.11
CA PRO A 52 3.66 -7.01 -16.55
C PRO A 52 4.24 -6.07 -15.48
N PHE A 53 3.39 -5.50 -14.64
CA PHE A 53 3.82 -4.63 -13.54
C PHE A 53 4.52 -5.44 -12.44
N ALA A 54 4.05 -6.66 -12.14
CA ALA A 54 4.72 -7.56 -11.22
C ALA A 54 6.08 -8.02 -11.74
N SER A 55 6.16 -8.40 -13.03
CA SER A 55 7.44 -8.73 -13.68
C SER A 55 8.40 -7.55 -13.66
N ALA A 56 7.90 -6.34 -13.93
CA ALA A 56 8.69 -5.11 -13.81
C ALA A 56 9.19 -4.89 -12.38
N LEU A 57 8.34 -5.08 -11.37
CA LEU A 57 8.73 -4.93 -9.97
C LEU A 57 9.82 -5.93 -9.57
N VAL A 58 9.66 -7.21 -9.93
CA VAL A 58 10.67 -8.26 -9.68
C VAL A 58 12.00 -7.91 -10.35
N GLU A 59 11.97 -7.47 -11.61
CA GLU A 59 13.16 -7.06 -12.34
C GLU A 59 13.88 -5.88 -11.68
N VAL A 60 13.12 -4.86 -11.29
CA VAL A 60 13.70 -3.63 -10.72
C VAL A 60 14.25 -3.88 -9.33
N LEU A 61 13.54 -4.60 -8.47
CA LEU A 61 14.04 -4.94 -7.13
C LEU A 61 15.33 -5.77 -7.21
N ALA A 62 15.45 -6.67 -8.18
CA ALA A 62 16.67 -7.45 -8.39
C ALA A 62 17.90 -6.60 -8.75
N LYS A 63 17.69 -5.39 -9.32
CA LYS A 63 18.76 -4.44 -9.63
C LYS A 63 19.16 -3.55 -8.45
N GLN A 64 18.45 -3.65 -7.32
CA GLN A 64 18.75 -2.92 -6.09
C GLN A 64 18.90 -1.40 -6.32
N PRO A 65 17.84 -0.71 -6.78
CA PRO A 65 17.90 0.73 -7.00
C PRO A 65 18.31 1.44 -5.70
N SER A 66 19.11 2.48 -5.82
CA SER A 66 19.65 3.21 -4.67
C SER A 66 18.62 4.13 -4.00
N ASN A 67 17.61 4.58 -4.75
CA ASN A 67 16.62 5.56 -4.28
C ASN A 67 15.29 5.48 -5.06
N LEU A 68 14.27 6.22 -4.59
CA LEU A 68 12.95 6.23 -5.20
C LEU A 68 12.89 6.80 -6.62
N ASP A 69 13.74 7.77 -6.97
CA ASP A 69 13.76 8.34 -8.32
C ASP A 69 14.22 7.26 -9.34
N GLU A 70 15.27 6.51 -8.99
CA GLU A 70 15.80 5.40 -9.78
C GLU A 70 14.81 4.23 -9.85
N PHE A 71 14.23 3.83 -8.71
CA PHE A 71 13.19 2.79 -8.64
C PHE A 71 12.00 3.14 -9.53
N THR A 72 11.48 4.36 -9.40
CA THR A 72 10.28 4.82 -10.13
C THR A 72 10.51 4.84 -11.64
N SER A 73 11.63 5.42 -12.08
CA SER A 73 11.98 5.51 -13.50
C SER A 73 12.20 4.13 -14.11
N SER A 74 12.89 3.24 -13.38
CA SER A 74 13.14 1.87 -13.81
C SER A 74 11.86 1.04 -13.86
N LEU A 75 10.97 1.21 -12.87
CA LEU A 75 9.67 0.54 -12.82
C LEU A 75 8.76 0.98 -13.96
N ALA A 76 8.71 2.28 -14.26
CA ALA A 76 7.95 2.81 -15.38
C ALA A 76 8.44 2.23 -16.72
N ALA A 77 9.76 2.24 -16.94
CA ALA A 77 10.35 1.68 -18.15
C ALA A 77 10.13 0.17 -18.27
N ALA A 78 10.31 -0.58 -17.18
CA ALA A 78 10.11 -2.03 -17.17
C ALA A 78 8.64 -2.41 -17.37
N ASN A 79 7.70 -1.71 -16.73
CA ASN A 79 6.26 -1.94 -16.90
C ASN A 79 5.82 -1.73 -18.35
N ALA A 80 6.30 -0.67 -19.00
CA ALA A 80 6.04 -0.43 -20.41
C ALA A 80 6.64 -1.54 -21.30
N ARG A 81 7.87 -1.99 -21.02
CA ARG A 81 8.50 -3.08 -21.82
C ARG A 81 7.78 -4.42 -21.66
N HIS A 82 7.50 -4.84 -20.43
CA HIS A 82 6.84 -6.14 -20.15
C HIS A 82 5.42 -6.19 -20.72
N SER A 83 4.74 -5.04 -20.79
CA SER A 83 3.40 -4.94 -21.36
C SER A 83 3.34 -4.65 -22.86
N GLY A 84 4.49 -4.55 -23.54
CA GLY A 84 4.53 -4.15 -24.95
C GLY A 84 4.00 -2.73 -25.21
N GLY A 85 4.09 -1.85 -24.22
CA GLY A 85 3.60 -0.47 -24.26
C GLY A 85 2.14 -0.30 -23.82
N TRP A 86 1.43 -1.39 -23.51
CA TRP A 86 0.02 -1.34 -23.09
C TRP A 86 -0.17 -0.65 -21.73
N GLN A 87 0.69 -0.98 -20.75
CA GLN A 87 0.61 -0.42 -19.40
C GLN A 87 1.55 0.78 -19.27
N GLN A 88 0.95 1.94 -19.01
CA GLN A 88 1.68 3.16 -18.69
C GLN A 88 1.54 3.46 -17.21
N LEU A 89 2.66 3.42 -16.50
CA LEU A 89 2.69 3.62 -15.05
C LEU A 89 2.20 5.03 -14.69
N GLN A 90 1.31 5.13 -13.72
CA GLN A 90 1.01 6.39 -13.03
C GLN A 90 1.64 6.36 -11.65
N PHE A 91 2.38 7.40 -11.28
CA PHE A 91 3.12 7.48 -10.02
C PHE A 91 3.13 8.92 -9.48
N PRO A 92 3.52 9.14 -8.21
CA PRO A 92 3.50 10.47 -7.60
C PRO A 92 4.47 11.45 -8.29
N LYS A 93 4.04 12.70 -8.45
CA LYS A 93 4.86 13.75 -9.07
C LYS A 93 6.06 14.20 -8.21
N LYS A 94 5.95 13.99 -6.90
CA LYS A 94 6.99 14.33 -5.92
C LYS A 94 7.32 13.08 -5.15
N LEU A 95 8.61 12.76 -5.08
CA LEU A 95 9.12 11.62 -4.33
C LEU A 95 9.98 12.14 -3.17
N PRO A 96 9.82 11.59 -1.95
CA PRO A 96 10.71 11.93 -0.85
C PRO A 96 12.10 11.37 -1.12
N LYS A 97 13.11 11.96 -0.46
CA LYS A 97 14.47 11.41 -0.48
C LYS A 97 14.53 10.26 0.51
N TRP A 98 14.48 9.05 -0.03
CA TRP A 98 14.69 7.81 0.72
C TRP A 98 15.77 6.98 0.03
N LYS A 99 16.73 6.49 0.82
CA LYS A 99 17.80 5.61 0.34
C LYS A 99 17.35 4.17 0.47
N MET A 100 17.16 3.51 -0.65
CA MET A 100 16.70 2.13 -0.72
C MET A 100 17.84 1.14 -0.44
N ASP A 101 19.07 1.49 -0.78
CA ASP A 101 20.29 0.69 -0.62
C ASP A 101 20.93 0.80 0.78
N GLN A 102 20.47 1.73 1.62
CA GLN A 102 20.98 1.98 2.96
C GLN A 102 19.84 1.87 3.99
N PRO A 103 19.36 0.65 4.29
CA PRO A 103 18.32 0.45 5.30
C PRO A 103 18.77 0.96 6.67
N ALA A 104 17.94 1.79 7.28
CA ALA A 104 18.12 2.33 8.63
C ALA A 104 17.24 1.62 9.67
N GLY A 105 16.32 0.75 9.24
CA GLY A 105 15.47 -0.03 10.12
C GLY A 105 14.69 -1.14 9.42
N LYS A 106 13.68 -1.65 10.13
CA LYS A 106 12.82 -2.73 9.64
C LYS A 106 11.99 -2.27 8.44
N ARG A 107 11.85 -3.12 7.42
CA ARG A 107 10.99 -2.88 6.25
C ARG A 107 9.92 -3.96 6.18
N VAL A 108 8.67 -3.56 5.97
CA VAL A 108 7.54 -4.49 6.01
C VAL A 108 6.70 -4.38 4.76
N ALA A 109 6.15 -5.50 4.29
CA ALA A 109 5.31 -5.53 3.12
C ALA A 109 4.04 -6.37 3.32
N LEU A 110 2.90 -5.82 2.92
CA LEU A 110 1.64 -6.53 2.78
C LEU A 110 1.38 -6.80 1.31
N ILE A 111 1.13 -8.05 0.94
CA ILE A 111 0.83 -8.45 -0.43
C ILE A 111 -0.61 -8.95 -0.43
N LEU A 112 -1.50 -8.18 -1.06
CA LEU A 112 -2.91 -8.48 -1.25
C LEU A 112 -3.11 -8.96 -2.68
N ILE A 113 -3.39 -10.24 -2.87
CA ILE A 113 -3.63 -10.81 -4.22
C ILE A 113 -4.91 -11.62 -4.20
N ASN A 114 -5.82 -11.32 -5.11
CA ASN A 114 -6.93 -12.20 -5.44
C ASN A 114 -6.76 -12.67 -6.88
N ALA A 115 -6.73 -13.99 -7.06
CA ALA A 115 -6.51 -14.67 -8.31
C ALA A 115 -7.66 -15.64 -8.63
N ASP A 116 -8.26 -16.27 -7.63
CA ASP A 116 -9.44 -17.09 -7.78
C ASP A 116 -10.73 -16.26 -7.65
N TYR A 117 -11.50 -16.25 -8.73
CA TYR A 117 -12.82 -15.63 -8.81
C TYR A 117 -13.91 -16.64 -9.19
N SER A 118 -13.63 -17.95 -9.09
CA SER A 118 -14.55 -19.00 -9.55
C SER A 118 -15.86 -19.06 -8.73
N LYS A 119 -15.93 -18.36 -7.61
CA LYS A 119 -17.13 -18.25 -6.76
C LYS A 119 -18.15 -17.25 -7.32
N THR A 120 -17.77 -16.47 -8.33
CA THR A 120 -18.65 -15.50 -8.98
C THR A 120 -18.91 -15.89 -10.43
N ASP A 121 -20.18 -16.12 -10.77
CA ASP A 121 -20.60 -16.31 -12.16
C ASP A 121 -20.26 -15.08 -13.01
N GLY A 122 -19.62 -15.31 -14.17
CA GLY A 122 -19.28 -14.25 -15.14
C GLY A 122 -17.87 -13.68 -14.98
N VAL A 123 -17.25 -13.85 -13.82
CA VAL A 123 -15.91 -13.31 -13.55
C VAL A 123 -14.84 -14.36 -13.82
N TYR A 124 -13.85 -14.00 -14.63
CA TYR A 124 -12.72 -14.87 -14.93
C TYR A 124 -11.63 -14.79 -13.85
N SER A 125 -11.09 -15.94 -13.47
CA SER A 125 -9.90 -16.03 -12.60
C SER A 125 -8.64 -15.52 -13.31
N LEU A 126 -7.66 -15.10 -12.52
CA LEU A 126 -6.42 -14.44 -12.94
C LEU A 126 -5.21 -15.36 -12.66
N PRO A 127 -4.90 -16.32 -13.56
CA PRO A 127 -3.78 -17.25 -13.36
C PRO A 127 -2.42 -16.55 -13.29
N GLY A 128 -2.27 -15.38 -13.92
CA GLY A 128 -1.10 -14.53 -13.75
C GLY A 128 -0.98 -14.02 -12.32
N ALA A 129 -2.04 -13.49 -11.73
CA ALA A 129 -2.06 -13.10 -10.33
C ALA A 129 -1.71 -14.27 -9.38
N ALA A 130 -2.20 -15.49 -9.65
CA ALA A 130 -1.82 -16.68 -8.88
C ALA A 130 -0.31 -17.00 -8.98
N PHE A 131 0.29 -16.75 -10.15
CA PHE A 131 1.73 -16.86 -10.33
C PHE A 131 2.47 -15.79 -9.49
N ASP A 132 1.94 -14.57 -9.46
CA ASP A 132 2.49 -13.39 -8.76
C ASP A 132 2.55 -13.55 -7.25
N ALA A 133 1.59 -14.29 -6.69
CA ALA A 133 1.52 -14.63 -5.27
C ALA A 133 2.79 -15.33 -4.74
N LYS A 134 3.58 -15.96 -5.62
CA LYS A 134 4.88 -16.54 -5.25
C LYS A 134 6.06 -15.58 -5.47
N ARG A 135 6.04 -14.85 -6.59
CA ARG A 135 7.20 -14.06 -7.08
C ARG A 135 7.36 -12.75 -6.32
N ILE A 136 6.24 -12.09 -6.02
CA ILE A 136 6.25 -10.76 -5.41
C ILE A 136 6.73 -10.82 -3.95
N PRO A 137 6.21 -11.71 -3.09
CA PRO A 137 6.77 -11.87 -1.75
C PRO A 137 8.26 -12.23 -1.79
N ALA A 138 8.66 -13.16 -2.66
CA ALA A 138 10.07 -13.56 -2.77
C ALA A 138 10.99 -12.42 -3.22
N ALA A 139 10.55 -11.58 -4.15
CA ALA A 139 11.34 -10.42 -4.59
C ALA A 139 11.45 -9.34 -3.51
N LEU A 140 10.36 -9.07 -2.78
CA LEU A 140 10.36 -8.13 -1.65
C LEU A 140 11.22 -8.63 -0.49
N GLN A 141 11.16 -9.93 -0.17
CA GLN A 141 12.04 -10.56 0.82
C GLN A 141 13.52 -10.39 0.45
N LYS A 142 13.89 -10.65 -0.81
CA LYS A 142 15.25 -10.42 -1.32
C LYS A 142 15.67 -8.95 -1.25
N ALA A 143 14.72 -8.03 -1.33
CA ALA A 143 14.95 -6.59 -1.16
C ALA A 143 14.94 -6.14 0.32
N GLY A 144 14.88 -7.09 1.27
CA GLY A 144 14.99 -6.82 2.71
C GLY A 144 13.67 -6.52 3.41
N PHE A 145 12.53 -6.82 2.81
CA PHE A 145 11.21 -6.67 3.46
C PHE A 145 10.78 -7.95 4.17
N GLU A 146 10.21 -7.81 5.37
CA GLU A 146 9.39 -8.85 5.97
C GLU A 146 8.00 -8.83 5.31
N THR A 147 7.57 -9.95 4.73
CA THR A 147 6.36 -10.00 3.90
C THR A 147 5.23 -10.79 4.54
N THR A 148 4.02 -10.25 4.47
CA THR A 148 2.76 -10.95 4.74
C THR A 148 1.97 -11.08 3.44
N LEU A 149 1.66 -12.32 3.01
CA LEU A 149 0.81 -12.58 1.85
C LEU A 149 -0.62 -12.89 2.31
N VAL A 150 -1.57 -12.21 1.69
CA VAL A 150 -3.01 -12.51 1.75
C VAL A 150 -3.43 -12.88 0.33
N LEU A 151 -3.86 -14.12 0.15
CA LEU A 151 -4.22 -14.69 -1.15
C LEU A 151 -5.67 -15.15 -1.16
N ASP A 152 -6.43 -14.75 -2.18
CA ASP A 152 -7.81 -15.16 -2.44
C ASP A 152 -8.76 -14.89 -1.25
N ALA A 153 -8.59 -13.71 -0.64
CA ALA A 153 -9.33 -13.27 0.53
C ALA A 153 -10.60 -12.50 0.16
N ASN A 154 -11.61 -12.62 1.03
CA ASN A 154 -12.76 -11.73 1.03
C ASN A 154 -12.41 -10.36 1.65
N ALA A 155 -13.35 -9.41 1.63
CA ALA A 155 -13.11 -8.06 2.12
C ALA A 155 -12.79 -8.00 3.63
N ASP A 156 -13.41 -8.87 4.43
CA ASP A 156 -13.23 -8.87 5.89
C ASP A 156 -11.87 -9.43 6.30
N GLU A 157 -11.48 -10.58 5.71
CA GLU A 157 -10.15 -11.18 5.88
C GLU A 157 -9.03 -10.22 5.49
N ALA A 158 -9.20 -9.52 4.36
CA ALA A 158 -8.23 -8.52 3.92
C ALA A 158 -8.16 -7.31 4.86
N ARG A 159 -9.29 -6.82 5.38
CA ARG A 159 -9.31 -5.73 6.36
C ARG A 159 -8.67 -6.11 7.69
N GLU A 160 -8.86 -7.35 8.15
CA GLU A 160 -8.18 -7.86 9.33
C GLU A 160 -6.65 -7.86 9.14
N ALA A 161 -6.17 -8.37 8.00
CA ALA A 161 -4.75 -8.36 7.67
C ALA A 161 -4.20 -6.92 7.53
N MET A 162 -4.97 -6.01 6.93
CA MET A 162 -4.63 -4.59 6.85
C MET A 162 -4.52 -3.94 8.24
N ALA A 163 -5.41 -4.26 9.17
CA ALA A 163 -5.36 -3.75 10.55
C ALA A 163 -4.13 -4.30 11.31
N ALA A 164 -3.75 -5.56 11.07
CA ALA A 164 -2.51 -6.12 11.63
C ALA A 164 -1.27 -5.44 11.02
N PHE A 165 -1.27 -5.21 9.71
CA PHE A 165 -0.17 -4.52 9.02
C PHE A 165 -0.01 -3.06 9.46
N SER A 166 -1.12 -2.36 9.71
CA SER A 166 -1.13 -1.01 10.25
C SER A 166 -0.26 -0.91 11.51
N LYS A 167 -0.54 -1.73 12.52
CA LYS A 167 0.25 -1.80 13.76
C LYS A 167 1.71 -2.18 13.53
N LEU A 168 1.96 -3.14 12.63
CA LEU A 168 3.32 -3.58 12.30
C LEU A 168 4.15 -2.44 11.68
N SER A 169 3.54 -1.65 10.82
CA SER A 169 4.22 -0.60 10.06
C SER A 169 4.59 0.63 10.88
N GLU A 170 3.95 0.89 12.02
CA GLU A 170 4.26 2.03 12.91
C GLU A 170 5.72 2.06 13.39
N THR A 171 6.34 0.88 13.52
CA THR A 171 7.73 0.73 13.97
C THR A 171 8.72 0.50 12.80
N ALA A 172 8.22 0.44 11.57
CA ALA A 172 9.03 0.20 10.39
C ALA A 172 9.61 1.50 9.84
N GLU A 173 10.79 1.40 9.24
CA GLU A 173 11.39 2.46 8.43
C GLU A 173 10.59 2.65 7.13
N ALA A 174 10.23 1.55 6.46
CA ALA A 174 9.49 1.60 5.20
C ALA A 174 8.38 0.54 5.15
N SER A 175 7.26 0.89 4.52
CA SER A 175 6.17 -0.03 4.24
C SER A 175 5.86 -0.12 2.74
N VAL A 176 5.51 -1.32 2.27
CA VAL A 176 5.01 -1.56 0.91
C VAL A 176 3.70 -2.32 1.01
N ILE A 177 2.69 -1.89 0.26
CA ILE A 177 1.48 -2.67 0.04
C ILE A 177 1.39 -2.96 -1.45
N TYR A 178 1.49 -4.24 -1.83
CA TYR A 178 1.26 -4.69 -3.19
C TYR A 178 -0.18 -5.15 -3.32
N VAL A 179 -0.88 -4.71 -4.37
CA VAL A 179 -2.27 -5.08 -4.64
C VAL A 179 -2.36 -5.67 -6.03
N GLY A 180 -2.83 -6.91 -6.15
CA GLY A 180 -3.03 -7.60 -7.42
C GLY A 180 -4.37 -8.32 -7.50
N GLY A 181 -4.86 -8.52 -8.71
CA GLY A 181 -6.18 -9.11 -8.97
C GLY A 181 -7.07 -8.16 -9.76
N HIS A 182 -8.37 -8.42 -9.74
CA HIS A 182 -9.37 -7.51 -10.31
C HIS A 182 -9.40 -6.20 -9.54
N GLY A 183 -9.63 -5.12 -10.30
CA GLY A 183 -9.74 -3.77 -9.79
C GLY A 183 -10.58 -2.94 -10.73
N MET A 184 -11.08 -1.82 -10.24
CA MET A 184 -11.86 -0.89 -11.06
C MET A 184 -11.74 0.54 -10.53
N GLN A 185 -12.22 1.50 -11.33
CA GLN A 185 -12.36 2.87 -10.91
C GLN A 185 -13.76 3.40 -11.18
N HIS A 186 -14.56 3.58 -10.12
CA HIS A 186 -15.91 4.15 -10.21
C HIS A 186 -15.96 5.54 -9.60
N LYS A 187 -16.50 6.52 -10.34
CA LYS A 187 -16.68 7.91 -9.86
C LYS A 187 -15.44 8.47 -9.13
N ARG A 188 -14.26 8.24 -9.70
CA ARG A 188 -12.91 8.64 -9.22
C ARG A 188 -12.34 7.83 -8.05
N THR A 189 -13.10 6.90 -7.49
CA THR A 189 -12.60 6.00 -6.45
C THR A 189 -12.06 4.74 -7.08
N VAL A 190 -10.83 4.36 -6.71
CA VAL A 190 -10.19 3.11 -7.15
C VAL A 190 -10.47 2.03 -6.12
N TYR A 191 -10.83 0.84 -6.59
CA TYR A 191 -11.22 -0.30 -5.78
C TYR A 191 -10.38 -1.53 -6.11
N TRP A 192 -10.05 -2.32 -5.09
CA TRP A 192 -9.59 -3.69 -5.25
C TRP A 192 -10.74 -4.64 -4.94
N MET A 193 -10.94 -5.65 -5.78
CA MET A 193 -12.14 -6.48 -5.74
C MET A 193 -11.88 -7.78 -4.97
N SER A 194 -12.77 -8.10 -4.02
CA SER A 194 -12.75 -9.36 -3.27
C SER A 194 -12.95 -10.56 -4.18
N GLY A 195 -12.42 -11.74 -3.85
CA GLY A 195 -12.54 -12.94 -4.72
C GLY A 195 -13.97 -13.41 -5.00
N ASP A 196 -14.94 -12.93 -4.22
CA ASP A 196 -16.36 -13.29 -4.24
C ASP A 196 -17.28 -12.13 -4.68
N TYR A 197 -16.74 -11.10 -5.34
CA TYR A 197 -17.55 -9.95 -5.72
C TYR A 197 -18.66 -10.30 -6.72
N PRO A 198 -19.92 -9.83 -6.57
CA PRO A 198 -20.99 -10.16 -7.51
C PRO A 198 -21.04 -9.20 -8.70
N GLU A 199 -20.80 -9.63 -9.94
CA GLU A 199 -20.80 -8.77 -11.14
C GLU A 199 -22.21 -8.32 -11.57
N ARG A 200 -22.91 -7.50 -10.76
CA ARG A 200 -24.30 -7.09 -11.01
C ARG A 200 -24.55 -5.58 -11.09
N ASN A 201 -24.02 -4.78 -10.15
CA ASN A 201 -24.09 -3.30 -10.16
C ASN A 201 -23.28 -2.70 -9.00
N ALA A 202 -22.93 -1.40 -9.05
CA ALA A 202 -22.10 -0.73 -8.04
C ALA A 202 -22.54 -0.79 -6.55
N LYS A 203 -23.73 -1.31 -6.19
CA LYS A 203 -24.22 -1.32 -4.80
C LYS A 203 -23.43 -2.24 -3.85
N TRP A 204 -22.71 -3.23 -4.37
CA TRP A 204 -21.91 -4.15 -3.56
C TRP A 204 -20.48 -3.64 -3.30
N LEU A 205 -20.07 -2.52 -3.91
CA LEU A 205 -18.71 -1.99 -3.76
C LEU A 205 -18.33 -1.73 -2.30
N ASP A 206 -19.29 -1.39 -1.44
CA ASP A 206 -19.02 -1.16 -0.03
C ASP A 206 -18.78 -2.47 0.75
N SER A 207 -19.27 -3.62 0.27
CA SER A 207 -19.15 -4.92 0.95
C SER A 207 -18.14 -5.89 0.33
N HIS A 208 -17.95 -5.88 -1.00
CA HIS A 208 -17.07 -6.84 -1.72
C HIS A 208 -15.93 -6.16 -2.48
N ALA A 209 -15.59 -4.94 -2.09
CA ALA A 209 -14.40 -4.27 -2.55
C ALA A 209 -13.79 -3.42 -1.43
N ILE A 210 -12.51 -3.12 -1.57
CA ILE A 210 -11.78 -2.25 -0.66
C ILE A 210 -11.29 -1.04 -1.45
N LYS A 211 -11.54 0.16 -0.92
CA LYS A 211 -11.07 1.41 -1.54
C LYS A 211 -9.56 1.46 -1.46
N LEU A 212 -8.88 1.82 -2.55
CA LEU A 212 -7.41 1.92 -2.54
C LEU A 212 -6.92 2.98 -1.54
N ASP A 213 -7.72 4.01 -1.28
CA ASP A 213 -7.46 5.01 -0.25
C ASP A 213 -7.47 4.40 1.17
N GLU A 214 -8.37 3.43 1.42
CA GLU A 214 -8.39 2.65 2.66
C GLU A 214 -7.13 1.79 2.79
N ILE A 215 -6.70 1.15 1.70
CA ILE A 215 -5.45 0.38 1.64
C ILE A 215 -4.24 1.30 1.90
N GLY A 216 -4.19 2.49 1.30
CA GLY A 216 -3.07 3.41 1.51
C GLY A 216 -2.96 3.92 2.94
N ARG A 217 -4.10 4.10 3.63
CA ARG A 217 -4.12 4.61 5.01
C ARG A 217 -3.58 3.66 6.07
N VAL A 218 -3.32 2.38 5.75
CA VAL A 218 -2.73 1.44 6.71
C VAL A 218 -1.21 1.39 6.69
N GLY A 219 -0.55 2.15 5.82
CA GLY A 219 0.90 2.31 5.87
C GLY A 219 1.31 3.42 6.85
N HIS A 220 2.05 3.05 7.90
CA HIS A 220 2.47 3.94 8.99
C HIS A 220 3.99 4.00 9.21
N ALA A 221 4.78 3.60 8.22
CA ALA A 221 6.23 3.62 8.32
C ALA A 221 6.81 5.04 8.34
N GLN A 222 7.97 5.16 8.99
CA GLN A 222 8.57 6.44 9.36
C GLN A 222 9.14 7.22 8.16
N ALA A 223 9.76 6.52 7.20
CA ALA A 223 10.43 7.15 6.06
C ALA A 223 9.57 7.15 4.80
N VAL A 224 8.90 6.04 4.49
CA VAL A 224 8.07 5.92 3.28
C VAL A 224 6.98 4.86 3.40
N ASN A 225 5.81 5.15 2.84
CA ASN A 225 4.71 4.21 2.63
C ASN A 225 4.43 4.11 1.13
N LEU A 226 4.58 2.93 0.54
CA LEU A 226 4.35 2.70 -0.90
C LEU A 226 3.11 1.81 -1.10
N VAL A 227 2.26 2.17 -2.06
CA VAL A 227 1.19 1.29 -2.55
C VAL A 227 1.45 1.00 -4.03
N LEU A 228 1.59 -0.27 -4.37
CA LEU A 228 1.88 -0.77 -5.71
C LEU A 228 0.65 -1.50 -6.24
N TYR A 229 -0.18 -0.79 -6.99
CA TYR A 229 -1.49 -1.26 -7.48
C TYR A 229 -1.40 -1.83 -8.90
N ALA A 230 -1.44 -3.15 -9.00
CA ALA A 230 -1.27 -3.94 -10.22
C ALA A 230 -2.59 -4.29 -10.95
N SER A 231 -3.70 -3.67 -10.56
CA SER A 231 -5.04 -4.00 -11.05
C SER A 231 -5.57 -2.99 -12.08
N CYS A 232 -6.65 -3.36 -12.77
CA CYS A 232 -7.35 -2.52 -13.74
C CYS A 232 -7.96 -1.27 -13.08
N ARG A 233 -8.25 -0.27 -13.92
CA ARG A 233 -8.90 1.00 -13.50
C ARG A 233 -10.00 1.42 -14.48
N ASP A 234 -10.53 0.48 -15.24
CA ASP A 234 -11.77 0.66 -16.00
C ASP A 234 -12.99 0.70 -15.07
N ASP A 235 -14.13 1.13 -15.60
CA ASP A 235 -15.41 1.13 -14.87
C ASP A 235 -16.38 0.17 -15.57
N PRO A 236 -16.51 -1.09 -15.11
CA PRO A 236 -17.43 -2.05 -15.71
C PRO A 236 -18.91 -1.67 -15.60
N PHE A 237 -19.25 -0.60 -14.87
CA PHE A 237 -20.63 -0.12 -14.69
C PHE A 237 -20.95 1.15 -15.48
N SER A 238 -20.01 1.67 -16.26
CA SER A 238 -20.18 2.91 -17.05
C SER A 238 -20.83 2.68 -18.41
#